data_AF-A0A7G1GZF6-F1
#
_entry.id   AF-A0A7G1GZF6-F1
#
_cell.length_a   1.000
_cell.length_b   1.000
_cell.length_c   1.000
_cell.angle_alpha   90.00
_cell.angle_beta   90.00
_cell.angle_gamma   90.00
#
_symmetry.space_group_name_H-M   'P 1'
#
loop_
_entity.id
_entity.type
_entity.pdbx_description
1 polymer ?
#
loop_
_entity_poly.entity_id
_entity_poly.type
_entity_poly.pdbx_seq_one_letter_code
_entity_poly.pdbx_strand_id
1 'polypeptide(L)'
;MLERKIVVPDHYKVLAQELKPLIGEIQNAFVNRPVPEGLPIQDIALCSAMWINPLEGIFKNITSDLNKLGQLMMPGKEAVSSLDIKIYIKSIRQSIDKVIDIFHNIWKRPFPVEYADGQPLFSAVPEMIIRKCLTLFEQIVDIVENHHDVMKKYGSSTVSLNVTFGDEEINRLDRWMNTKAAANYEMVRKDMRNSIWTLAAVFLLGYLIGDD
;
A
#
# COMPACT_ATOMS: atom_id res chain seq x y z
N MET A 1 -30.35 29.89 -4.14
CA MET A 1 -29.02 29.31 -4.44
C MET A 1 -29.25 28.22 -5.47
N LEU A 2 -28.63 28.31 -6.65
CA LEU A 2 -28.64 27.19 -7.59
C LEU A 2 -27.83 26.05 -6.96
N GLU A 3 -28.43 24.88 -6.82
CA GLU A 3 -27.69 23.65 -6.52
C GLU A 3 -26.70 23.42 -7.67
N ARG A 4 -25.39 23.57 -7.38
CA ARG A 4 -24.35 23.27 -8.36
C ARG A 4 -24.43 21.78 -8.69
N LYS A 5 -24.65 21.48 -9.96
CA LYS A 5 -24.68 20.10 -10.44
C LYS A 5 -23.25 19.62 -10.57
N ILE A 6 -22.84 18.80 -9.63
CA ILE A 6 -21.52 18.19 -9.61
C ILE A 6 -21.44 17.13 -10.70
N VAL A 7 -20.41 17.21 -11.56
CA VAL A 7 -20.15 16.21 -12.61
C VAL A 7 -18.80 15.55 -12.35
N VAL A 8 -18.81 14.23 -12.17
CA VAL A 8 -17.57 13.44 -12.07
C VAL A 8 -17.13 13.02 -13.48
N PRO A 9 -15.92 13.40 -13.93
CA PRO A 9 -15.42 13.01 -15.25
C PRO A 9 -15.29 11.49 -15.41
N ASP A 10 -15.52 10.98 -16.62
CA ASP A 10 -15.63 9.52 -16.86
C ASP A 10 -14.37 8.73 -16.52
N HIS A 11 -13.19 9.33 -16.68
CA HIS A 11 -11.94 8.67 -16.35
C HIS A 11 -11.81 8.35 -14.85
N TYR A 12 -12.43 9.13 -13.96
CA TYR A 12 -12.50 8.80 -12.54
C TYR A 12 -13.45 7.63 -12.26
N LYS A 13 -14.55 7.52 -13.02
CA LYS A 13 -15.47 6.37 -12.92
C LYS A 13 -14.77 5.09 -13.34
N VAL A 14 -13.97 5.13 -14.43
CA VAL A 14 -13.13 4.01 -14.86
C VAL A 14 -12.14 3.64 -13.76
N LEU A 15 -11.46 4.62 -13.17
CA LEU A 15 -10.55 4.38 -12.06
C LEU A 15 -11.24 3.67 -10.88
N ALA A 16 -12.39 4.17 -10.42
CA ALA A 16 -13.13 3.53 -9.33
C ALA A 16 -13.55 2.09 -9.66
N GLN A 17 -14.02 1.85 -10.89
CA GLN A 17 -14.40 0.51 -11.35
C GLN A 17 -13.22 -0.47 -11.30
N GLU A 18 -12.03 -0.04 -11.72
CA GLU A 18 -10.83 -0.88 -11.72
C GLU A 18 -10.26 -1.09 -10.30
N LEU A 19 -10.45 -0.13 -9.38
CA LEU A 19 -10.01 -0.25 -7.98
C LEU A 19 -10.88 -1.19 -7.14
N LYS A 20 -12.18 -1.29 -7.41
CA LYS A 20 -13.12 -2.12 -6.63
C LYS A 20 -12.69 -3.59 -6.51
N PRO A 21 -12.34 -4.31 -7.60
CA PRO A 21 -11.83 -5.68 -7.50
C PRO A 21 -10.57 -5.78 -6.63
N LEU A 22 -9.66 -4.82 -6.76
CA LEU A 22 -8.40 -4.79 -6.00
C LEU A 22 -8.63 -4.56 -4.51
N ILE A 23 -9.58 -3.71 -4.13
CA ILE A 23 -10.04 -3.53 -2.74
C ILE A 23 -10.51 -4.87 -2.17
N GLY A 24 -11.37 -5.60 -2.91
CA GLY A 24 -11.89 -6.90 -2.50
C GLY A 24 -10.78 -7.94 -2.30
N GLU A 25 -9.79 -7.99 -3.20
CA GLU A 25 -8.63 -8.90 -3.08
C GLU A 25 -7.78 -8.59 -1.83
N ILE A 26 -7.53 -7.31 -1.56
CA ILE A 26 -6.79 -6.87 -0.37
C ILE A 26 -7.54 -7.23 0.91
N GLN A 27 -8.84 -6.93 0.99
CA GLN A 27 -9.67 -7.29 2.15
C GLN A 27 -9.69 -8.81 2.37
N ASN A 28 -9.83 -9.59 1.28
CA ASN A 28 -9.78 -11.05 1.31
C ASN A 28 -8.43 -11.57 1.83
N ALA A 29 -7.31 -10.93 1.49
CA ALA A 29 -5.99 -11.30 1.98
C ALA A 29 -5.83 -11.12 3.49
N PHE A 30 -6.48 -10.12 4.10
CA PHE A 30 -6.50 -9.96 5.56
C PHE A 30 -7.35 -11.02 6.25
N VAL A 31 -8.50 -11.37 5.67
CA VAL A 31 -9.41 -12.38 6.23
C VAL A 31 -8.81 -13.78 6.15
N ASN A 32 -8.23 -14.14 4.99
CA ASN A 32 -7.69 -15.47 4.72
C ASN A 32 -6.18 -15.56 4.99
N ARG A 33 -5.71 -14.85 6.02
CA ARG A 33 -4.33 -14.95 6.46
C ARG A 33 -4.04 -16.39 6.94
N PRO A 34 -2.94 -17.02 6.48
CA PRO A 34 -2.57 -18.36 6.93
C PRO A 34 -2.37 -18.46 8.45
N VAL A 35 -2.65 -19.63 9.00
CA VAL A 35 -2.25 -20.00 10.37
C VAL A 35 -0.83 -20.56 10.30
N PRO A 36 0.10 -20.14 11.19
CA PRO A 36 1.46 -20.68 11.19
C PRO A 36 1.48 -22.17 11.50
N GLU A 37 2.00 -22.96 10.55
CA GLU A 37 2.09 -24.42 10.67
C GLU A 37 3.42 -24.96 10.11
N GLY A 38 3.79 -26.17 10.51
CA GLY A 38 4.98 -26.85 10.01
C GLY A 38 6.28 -26.46 10.70
N LEU A 39 7.41 -26.63 10.00
CA LEU A 39 8.74 -26.44 10.57
C LEU A 39 9.06 -24.96 10.78
N PRO A 40 9.55 -24.56 11.97
CA PRO A 40 9.99 -23.21 12.23
C PRO A 40 11.04 -22.73 11.23
N ILE A 41 11.07 -21.42 11.00
CA ILE A 41 12.14 -20.81 10.20
C ILE A 41 13.46 -20.99 10.94
N GLN A 42 14.49 -21.46 10.24
CA GLN A 42 15.76 -21.84 10.86
C GLN A 42 16.68 -20.64 11.09
N ASP A 43 16.56 -19.59 10.27
CA ASP A 43 17.43 -18.43 10.34
C ASP A 43 16.67 -17.13 10.14
N ILE A 44 16.73 -16.27 11.15
CA ILE A 44 16.12 -14.93 11.13
C ILE A 44 16.80 -14.03 10.10
N ALA A 45 18.08 -14.24 9.77
CA ALA A 45 18.73 -13.50 8.68
C ALA A 45 18.04 -13.70 7.33
N LEU A 46 17.60 -14.93 7.06
CA LEU A 46 16.91 -15.27 5.82
C LEU A 46 15.56 -14.55 5.74
N CYS A 47 14.91 -14.27 6.88
CA CYS A 47 13.65 -13.54 6.91
C CYS A 47 13.79 -12.14 6.29
N SER A 48 14.85 -11.39 6.62
CA SER A 48 15.09 -10.06 6.04
C SER A 48 15.31 -10.13 4.54
N ALA A 49 16.16 -11.05 4.08
CA ALA A 49 16.45 -11.21 2.65
C ALA A 49 15.22 -11.68 1.84
N MET A 50 14.40 -12.56 2.42
CA MET A 50 13.23 -13.14 1.74
C MET A 50 12.01 -12.22 1.77
N TRP A 51 11.83 -11.42 2.82
CA TRP A 51 10.58 -10.71 3.05
C TRP A 51 10.73 -9.20 3.11
N ILE A 52 11.85 -8.66 3.57
CA ILE A 52 12.02 -7.22 3.73
C ILE A 52 12.72 -6.60 2.52
N ASN A 53 13.87 -7.14 2.10
CA ASN A 53 14.63 -6.59 0.98
C ASN A 53 13.81 -6.51 -0.33
N PRO A 54 12.95 -7.49 -0.67
CA PRO A 54 12.14 -7.40 -1.88
C PRO A 54 11.10 -6.27 -1.83
N LEU A 55 10.68 -5.83 -0.64
CA LEU A 55 9.67 -4.78 -0.50
C LEU A 55 10.15 -3.45 -1.07
N GLU A 56 11.45 -3.14 -1.01
CA GLU A 56 11.98 -1.90 -1.57
C GLU A 56 11.64 -1.76 -3.08
N GLY A 57 11.92 -2.81 -3.86
CA GLY A 57 11.63 -2.80 -5.30
C GLY A 57 10.13 -2.77 -5.59
N ILE A 58 9.36 -3.57 -4.86
CA ILE A 58 7.89 -3.62 -5.00
C ILE A 58 7.27 -2.25 -4.67
N PHE A 59 7.74 -1.63 -3.60
CA PHE A 59 7.26 -0.34 -3.13
C PHE A 59 7.61 0.81 -4.08
N LYS A 60 8.83 0.81 -4.65
CA LYS A 60 9.20 1.76 -5.71
C LYS A 60 8.26 1.66 -6.91
N ASN A 61 7.85 0.45 -7.29
CA ASN A 61 6.89 0.26 -8.38
C ASN A 61 5.50 0.79 -8.01
N ILE A 62 4.98 0.44 -6.84
CA ILE A 62 3.69 0.97 -6.33
C ILE A 62 3.72 2.50 -6.35
N THR A 63 4.77 3.09 -5.79
CA THR A 63 4.93 4.55 -5.71
C THR A 63 5.02 5.19 -7.09
N SER A 64 5.79 4.60 -8.01
CA SER A 64 5.91 5.10 -9.38
C SER A 64 4.57 5.09 -10.11
N ASP A 65 3.81 4.00 -10.01
CA ASP A 65 2.55 3.85 -10.74
C ASP A 65 1.42 4.65 -10.11
N LEU A 66 1.38 4.79 -8.78
CA LEU A 66 0.48 5.73 -8.11
C LEU A 66 0.78 7.18 -8.54
N ASN A 67 2.06 7.58 -8.60
CA ASN A 67 2.45 8.91 -9.09
C ASN A 67 1.98 9.17 -10.53
N LYS A 68 2.18 8.22 -11.44
CA LYS A 68 1.71 8.35 -12.83
C LYS A 68 0.19 8.42 -12.90
N LEU A 69 -0.50 7.59 -12.11
CA LEU A 69 -1.96 7.63 -12.02
C LEU A 69 -2.44 8.98 -11.49
N GLY A 70 -1.81 9.52 -10.45
CA GLY A 70 -2.11 10.86 -9.94
C GLY A 70 -1.88 11.96 -10.96
N GLN A 71 -0.81 11.86 -11.75
CA GLN A 71 -0.57 12.79 -12.85
C GLN A 71 -1.64 12.71 -13.94
N LEU A 72 -2.20 11.53 -14.21
CA LEU A 72 -3.33 11.39 -15.15
C LEU A 72 -4.60 12.04 -14.60
N MET A 73 -4.82 11.96 -13.30
CA MET A 73 -6.01 12.51 -12.63
C MET A 73 -5.91 14.02 -12.35
N MET A 74 -4.82 14.71 -12.73
CA MET A 74 -4.70 16.13 -12.47
C MET A 74 -5.76 16.97 -13.23
N PRO A 75 -6.27 18.05 -12.60
CA PRO A 75 -7.15 19.02 -13.24
C PRO A 75 -6.67 19.50 -14.62
N GLY A 76 -7.59 19.65 -15.58
CA GLY A 76 -7.28 20.24 -16.88
C GLY A 76 -6.70 19.29 -17.93
N LYS A 77 -6.60 17.99 -17.65
CA LYS A 77 -6.30 16.97 -18.66
C LYS A 77 -7.58 16.53 -19.37
N GLU A 78 -7.85 17.09 -20.54
CA GLU A 78 -9.08 16.85 -21.31
C GLU A 78 -9.15 15.46 -21.97
N ALA A 79 -8.03 14.73 -22.09
CA ALA A 79 -8.00 13.41 -22.71
C ALA A 79 -7.21 12.41 -21.86
N VAL A 80 -7.87 11.80 -20.87
CA VAL A 80 -7.30 10.69 -20.10
C VAL A 80 -7.74 9.37 -20.73
N SER A 81 -6.77 8.59 -21.21
CA SER A 81 -7.01 7.27 -21.80
C SER A 81 -7.43 6.26 -20.73
N SER A 82 -8.60 5.63 -20.92
CA SER A 82 -9.04 4.51 -20.06
C SER A 82 -8.06 3.34 -20.12
N LEU A 83 -7.32 3.17 -21.22
CA LEU A 83 -6.30 2.13 -21.34
C LEU A 83 -5.13 2.40 -20.40
N ASP A 84 -4.69 3.65 -20.27
CA ASP A 84 -3.58 4.02 -19.40
C ASP A 84 -3.92 3.77 -17.93
N ILE A 85 -5.15 4.10 -17.52
CA ILE A 85 -5.67 3.80 -16.19
C ILE A 85 -5.59 2.30 -15.91
N LYS A 86 -6.10 1.47 -16.82
CA LYS A 86 -6.09 0.01 -16.69
C LYS A 86 -4.67 -0.55 -16.62
N ILE A 87 -3.74 -0.01 -17.39
CA ILE A 87 -2.33 -0.41 -17.36
C ILE A 87 -1.72 -0.12 -15.98
N TYR A 88 -1.92 1.08 -15.44
CA TYR A 88 -1.38 1.45 -14.12
C TYR A 88 -2.04 0.64 -13.00
N ILE A 89 -3.37 0.47 -13.02
CA ILE A 89 -4.04 -0.36 -12.01
C ILE A 89 -3.59 -1.82 -12.08
N LYS A 90 -3.40 -2.38 -13.27
CA LYS A 90 -2.86 -3.74 -13.42
C LYS A 90 -1.44 -3.85 -12.83
N SER A 91 -0.58 -2.88 -13.06
CA SER A 91 0.79 -2.86 -12.51
C SER A 91 0.79 -2.71 -10.97
N ILE A 92 -0.08 -1.85 -10.44
CA ILE A 92 -0.31 -1.70 -9.00
C ILE A 92 -0.80 -3.01 -8.38
N ARG A 93 -1.81 -3.66 -8.99
CA ARG A 93 -2.31 -4.98 -8.55
C ARG A 93 -1.17 -6.00 -8.48
N GLN A 94 -0.40 -6.16 -9.55
CA GLN A 94 0.73 -7.11 -9.58
C GLN A 94 1.77 -6.85 -8.49
N SER A 95 1.97 -5.58 -8.12
CA SER A 95 2.87 -5.23 -7.03
C SER A 95 2.26 -5.55 -5.67
N ILE A 96 0.97 -5.26 -5.48
CA ILE A 96 0.22 -5.59 -4.25
C ILE A 96 0.14 -7.10 -4.03
N ASP A 97 -0.09 -7.89 -5.07
CA ASP A 97 -0.10 -9.35 -5.00
C ASP A 97 1.21 -9.88 -4.41
N LYS A 98 2.36 -9.31 -4.81
CA LYS A 98 3.67 -9.67 -4.25
C LYS A 98 3.80 -9.28 -2.77
N VAL A 99 3.23 -8.14 -2.35
CA VAL A 99 3.24 -7.76 -0.93
C VAL A 99 2.35 -8.70 -0.12
N ILE A 100 1.18 -9.08 -0.66
CA ILE A 100 0.28 -10.06 -0.06
C ILE A 100 0.97 -11.42 0.07
N ASP A 101 1.66 -11.87 -0.97
CA ASP A 101 2.43 -13.12 -0.93
C ASP A 101 3.48 -13.10 0.18
N ILE A 102 4.23 -12.00 0.31
CA ILE A 102 5.19 -11.82 1.41
C ILE A 102 4.48 -11.87 2.77
N PHE A 103 3.40 -11.09 2.93
CA PHE A 103 2.60 -11.06 4.15
C PHE A 103 2.12 -12.46 4.54
N HIS A 104 1.52 -13.21 3.61
CA HIS A 104 1.08 -14.58 3.84
C HIS A 104 2.23 -15.53 4.12
N ASN A 105 3.36 -15.42 3.41
CA ASN A 105 4.52 -16.28 3.62
C ASN A 105 5.13 -16.11 5.02
N ILE A 106 5.10 -14.91 5.60
CA ILE A 106 5.49 -14.67 6.99
C ILE A 106 4.58 -15.46 7.94
N TRP A 107 3.27 -15.50 7.67
CA TRP A 107 2.29 -16.19 8.49
C TRP A 107 2.19 -17.70 8.25
N LYS A 108 2.68 -18.22 7.12
CA LYS A 108 2.64 -19.67 6.82
C LYS A 108 3.50 -20.51 7.76
N ARG A 109 4.64 -20.01 8.21
CA ARG A 109 5.61 -20.76 9.01
C ARG A 109 5.79 -20.13 10.40
N PRO A 110 5.86 -20.93 11.47
CA PRO A 110 6.14 -20.39 12.79
C PRO A 110 7.59 -19.87 12.87
N PHE A 111 7.79 -18.88 13.73
CA PHE A 111 9.14 -18.51 14.17
C PHE A 111 9.60 -19.47 15.29
N PRO A 112 10.91 -19.66 15.48
CA PRO A 112 11.43 -20.34 16.67
C PRO A 112 10.93 -19.68 17.96
N VAL A 113 10.76 -20.47 19.03
CA VAL A 113 10.13 -20.01 20.29
C VAL A 113 10.86 -18.80 20.88
N GLU A 114 12.19 -18.78 20.78
CA GLU A 114 13.06 -17.72 21.25
C GLU A 114 12.90 -16.38 20.49
N TYR A 115 12.32 -16.43 19.29
CA TYR A 115 12.09 -15.31 18.37
C TYR A 115 10.61 -15.17 17.94
N ALA A 116 9.68 -15.80 18.66
CA ALA A 116 8.26 -15.82 18.27
C ALA A 116 7.62 -14.42 18.19
N ASP A 117 8.14 -13.48 18.97
CA ASP A 117 7.78 -12.06 18.96
C ASP A 117 8.19 -11.33 17.67
N GLY A 118 9.10 -11.91 16.87
CA GLY A 118 9.51 -11.38 15.57
C GLY A 118 8.45 -11.54 14.48
N GLN A 119 7.66 -12.62 14.50
CA GLN A 119 6.65 -12.88 13.46
C GLN A 119 5.66 -11.72 13.24
N PRO A 120 4.99 -11.18 14.28
CA PRO A 120 4.12 -10.03 14.11
C PRO A 120 4.89 -8.79 13.59
N LEU A 121 6.14 -8.58 14.01
CA LEU A 121 6.95 -7.43 13.61
C LEU A 121 7.35 -7.49 12.13
N PHE A 122 7.77 -8.65 11.63
CA PHE A 122 8.03 -8.84 10.20
C PHE A 122 6.76 -8.65 9.38
N SER A 123 5.61 -9.14 9.88
CA SER A 123 4.34 -9.03 9.16
C SER A 123 3.77 -7.61 9.10
N ALA A 124 4.09 -6.78 10.10
CA ALA A 124 3.57 -5.42 10.22
C ALA A 124 4.04 -4.51 9.06
N VAL A 125 5.23 -4.75 8.50
CA VAL A 125 5.79 -3.94 7.40
C VAL A 125 4.99 -4.12 6.09
N PRO A 126 4.85 -5.33 5.51
CA PRO A 126 4.00 -5.53 4.33
C PRO A 126 2.52 -5.24 4.63
N GLU A 127 2.03 -5.54 5.83
CA GLU A 127 0.67 -5.20 6.25
C GLU A 127 0.40 -3.68 6.19
N MET A 128 1.34 -2.86 6.69
CA MET A 128 1.25 -1.40 6.60
C MET A 128 1.10 -0.95 5.14
N ILE A 129 1.89 -1.52 4.23
CA ILE A 129 1.85 -1.15 2.80
C ILE A 129 0.47 -1.45 2.22
N ILE A 130 -0.03 -2.66 2.46
CA ILE A 130 -1.34 -3.12 1.98
C ILE A 130 -2.47 -2.27 2.56
N ARG A 131 -2.47 -1.99 3.88
CA ARG A 131 -3.50 -1.17 4.54
C ARG A 131 -3.56 0.26 4.02
N LYS A 132 -2.40 0.86 3.75
CA LYS A 132 -2.32 2.22 3.21
C LYS A 132 -2.83 2.29 1.78
N CYS A 133 -2.51 1.29 0.95
CA CYS A 133 -3.10 1.17 -0.39
C CYS A 133 -4.61 0.98 -0.32
N LEU A 134 -5.10 0.09 0.56
CA LEU A 134 -6.53 -0.14 0.76
C LEU A 134 -7.27 1.16 1.12
N THR A 135 -6.76 1.88 2.13
CA THR A 135 -7.36 3.14 2.60
C THR A 135 -7.43 4.16 1.47
N LEU A 136 -6.36 4.29 0.69
CA LEU A 136 -6.32 5.19 -0.46
C LEU A 136 -7.37 4.80 -1.51
N PHE A 137 -7.46 3.51 -1.86
CA PHE A 137 -8.39 3.05 -2.89
C PHE A 137 -9.84 3.20 -2.46
N GLU A 138 -10.14 2.88 -1.20
CA GLU A 138 -11.47 3.11 -0.61
C GLU A 138 -11.83 4.59 -0.64
N GLN A 139 -10.89 5.48 -0.30
CA GLN A 139 -11.11 6.94 -0.40
C GLN A 139 -11.37 7.39 -1.84
N ILE A 140 -10.62 6.88 -2.82
CA ILE A 140 -10.84 7.22 -4.24
C ILE A 140 -12.24 6.79 -4.68
N VAL A 141 -12.63 5.55 -4.38
CA VAL A 141 -13.95 5.02 -4.75
C VAL A 141 -15.06 5.81 -4.06
N ASP A 142 -14.92 6.14 -2.77
CA ASP A 142 -15.89 6.93 -2.02
C ASP A 142 -16.07 8.34 -2.60
N ILE A 143 -14.97 9.00 -2.99
CA ILE A 143 -15.02 10.32 -3.65
C ILE A 143 -15.77 10.25 -4.99
N VAL A 144 -15.53 9.20 -5.78
CA VAL A 144 -16.19 9.04 -7.09
C VAL A 144 -17.69 8.78 -6.93
N GLU A 145 -18.06 7.87 -6.03
CA GLU A 145 -19.42 7.37 -5.92
C GLU A 145 -20.32 8.20 -5.01
N ASN A 146 -19.76 8.78 -3.94
CA ASN A 146 -20.47 9.56 -2.92
C ASN A 146 -20.04 11.04 -2.91
N HIS A 147 -19.67 11.59 -4.06
CA HIS A 147 -19.15 12.96 -4.24
C HIS A 147 -19.97 14.05 -3.53
N HIS A 148 -21.29 13.93 -3.47
CA HIS A 148 -22.16 14.89 -2.77
C HIS A 148 -21.91 14.93 -1.25
N ASP A 149 -21.71 13.77 -0.61
CA ASP A 149 -21.46 13.67 0.84
C ASP A 149 -20.01 14.03 1.18
N VAL A 150 -19.09 13.71 0.29
CA VAL A 150 -17.68 14.12 0.39
C VAL A 150 -17.56 15.65 0.30
N MET A 151 -18.28 16.31 -0.60
CA MET A 151 -18.28 17.77 -0.66
C MET A 151 -18.86 18.43 0.60
N LYS A 152 -19.89 17.84 1.23
CA LYS A 152 -20.37 18.31 2.54
C LYS A 152 -19.31 18.14 3.64
N LYS A 153 -18.55 17.05 3.60
CA LYS A 153 -17.53 16.72 4.61
C LYS A 153 -16.26 17.57 4.48
N TYR A 154 -15.78 17.81 3.26
CA TYR A 154 -14.51 18.47 2.99
C TYR A 154 -14.66 19.95 2.55
N GLY A 155 -15.87 20.40 2.23
CA GLY A 155 -16.15 21.80 1.85
C GLY A 155 -15.54 22.23 0.51
N SER A 156 -15.01 21.28 -0.27
CA SER A 156 -14.28 21.52 -1.51
C SER A 156 -14.59 20.43 -2.53
N SER A 157 -14.66 20.82 -3.80
CA SER A 157 -14.74 19.89 -4.94
C SER A 157 -13.37 19.32 -5.34
N THR A 158 -12.29 19.91 -4.79
CA THR A 158 -10.92 19.43 -4.91
C THR A 158 -10.50 18.74 -3.61
N VAL A 159 -10.20 17.44 -3.68
CA VAL A 159 -9.71 16.65 -2.55
C VAL A 159 -8.27 16.24 -2.85
N SER A 160 -7.36 16.57 -1.93
CA SER A 160 -5.97 16.11 -2.01
C SER A 160 -5.80 14.88 -1.13
N LEU A 161 -5.53 13.72 -1.72
CA LEU A 161 -5.25 12.51 -0.96
C LEU A 161 -3.76 12.32 -0.79
N ASN A 162 -3.36 12.12 0.46
CA ASN A 162 -1.99 11.81 0.82
C ASN A 162 -1.87 10.40 1.37
N VAL A 163 -0.89 9.65 0.86
CA VAL A 163 -0.43 8.43 1.51
C VAL A 163 0.98 8.64 1.97
N THR A 164 1.18 8.55 3.28
CA THR A 164 2.49 8.51 3.91
C THR A 164 2.70 7.13 4.50
N PHE A 165 3.73 6.42 4.07
CA PHE A 165 4.14 5.18 4.74
C PHE A 165 4.97 5.56 5.96
N GLY A 166 4.55 5.11 7.15
CA GLY A 166 5.08 5.62 8.41
C GLY A 166 6.21 4.76 8.94
N ASP A 167 7.10 5.36 9.73
CA ASP A 167 8.31 4.68 10.19
C ASP A 167 8.08 3.85 11.47
N GLU A 168 6.87 3.80 12.02
CA GLU A 168 6.65 3.21 13.34
C GLU A 168 6.86 1.68 13.36
N GLU A 169 6.20 0.94 12.46
CA GLU A 169 6.37 -0.53 12.38
C GLU A 169 7.79 -0.91 11.97
N ILE A 170 8.37 -0.09 11.08
CA ILE A 170 9.76 -0.12 10.66
C ILE A 170 10.71 0.00 11.87
N ASN A 171 10.50 1.01 12.71
CA ASN A 171 11.32 1.28 13.89
C ASN A 171 11.11 0.23 14.98
N ARG A 172 9.92 -0.39 15.07
CA ARG A 172 9.67 -1.53 15.97
C ARG A 172 10.46 -2.76 15.53
N LEU A 173 10.44 -3.10 14.25
CA LEU A 173 11.22 -4.21 13.69
C LEU A 173 12.73 -3.98 13.86
N ASP A 174 13.22 -2.78 13.53
CA ASP A 174 14.64 -2.43 13.69
C ASP A 174 15.09 -2.54 15.15
N ARG A 175 14.31 -2.02 16.10
CA ARG A 175 14.61 -2.15 17.54
C ARG A 175 14.65 -3.60 18.01
N TRP A 176 13.73 -4.43 17.55
CA TRP A 176 13.72 -5.86 17.91
C TRP A 176 14.96 -6.59 17.37
N MET A 177 15.32 -6.35 16.10
CA MET A 177 16.55 -6.87 15.51
C MET A 177 17.81 -6.38 16.26
N ASN A 178 17.81 -5.13 16.72
CA ASN A 178 18.92 -4.56 17.50
C ASN A 178 19.06 -5.14 18.91
N THR A 179 18.00 -5.71 19.49
CA THR A 179 18.01 -6.21 20.88
C THR A 179 18.17 -7.72 20.96
N LYS A 180 17.51 -8.47 20.07
CA LYS A 180 17.51 -9.95 20.06
C LYS A 180 18.51 -10.55 19.08
N ALA A 181 18.82 -9.85 17.98
CA ALA A 181 19.66 -10.35 16.88
C ALA A 181 21.04 -9.65 16.81
N ALA A 182 21.48 -9.03 17.91
CA ALA A 182 22.51 -8.00 17.91
C ALA A 182 23.91 -8.47 17.47
N ALA A 183 24.30 -9.72 17.76
CA ALA A 183 25.68 -10.20 17.60
C ALA A 183 25.97 -11.00 16.30
N ASN A 184 24.96 -11.62 15.68
CA ASN A 184 25.16 -12.56 14.56
C ASN A 184 24.79 -11.98 13.17
N TYR A 185 24.26 -10.75 13.08
CA TYR A 185 23.48 -10.33 11.90
C TYR A 185 23.69 -8.89 11.42
N GLU A 186 24.84 -8.27 11.72
CA GLU A 186 25.11 -6.85 11.44
C GLU A 186 25.00 -6.46 9.95
N MET A 187 25.52 -7.30 9.05
CA MET A 187 25.44 -7.05 7.59
C MET A 187 23.98 -7.10 7.08
N VAL A 188 23.23 -8.12 7.51
CA VAL A 188 21.80 -8.29 7.17
C VAL A 188 20.97 -7.11 7.67
N ARG A 189 21.31 -6.58 8.84
CA ARG A 189 20.66 -5.39 9.42
C ARG A 189 20.85 -4.15 8.56
N LYS A 190 22.07 -3.91 8.06
CA LYS A 190 22.38 -2.73 7.24
C LYS A 190 21.57 -2.73 5.94
N ASP A 191 21.51 -3.87 5.27
CA ASP A 191 20.75 -4.01 4.03
C ASP A 191 19.25 -3.87 4.27
N MET A 192 18.73 -4.54 5.30
CA MET A 192 17.33 -4.42 5.72
C MET A 192 16.96 -2.96 6.03
N ARG A 193 17.81 -2.24 6.77
CA ARG A 193 17.58 -0.84 7.11
C ARG A 193 17.53 0.04 5.86
N ASN A 194 18.43 -0.13 4.91
CA ASN A 194 18.41 0.62 3.65
C ASN A 194 17.13 0.38 2.86
N SER A 195 16.70 -0.87 2.74
CA SER A 195 15.45 -1.25 2.06
C SER A 195 14.21 -0.74 2.77
N ILE A 196 14.27 -0.60 4.10
CA ILE A 196 13.17 -0.09 4.90
C ILE A 196 13.05 1.45 4.81
N TRP A 197 14.15 2.20 4.92
CA TRP A 197 14.11 3.68 4.86
C TRP A 197 13.68 4.23 3.50
N THR A 198 13.87 3.45 2.43
CA THR A 198 13.34 3.77 1.11
C THR A 198 11.82 3.63 1.01
N LEU A 199 11.15 3.03 2.00
CA LEU A 199 9.69 2.90 2.05
C LEU A 199 8.98 4.15 2.56
N ALA A 200 9.69 5.15 3.11
CA ALA A 200 9.10 6.41 3.58
C ALA A 200 8.80 7.36 2.41
N ALA A 201 7.75 7.08 1.63
CA ALA A 201 7.28 7.96 0.56
C ALA A 201 5.98 8.68 0.91
N VAL A 202 5.82 9.89 0.36
CA VAL A 202 4.58 10.68 0.39
C VAL A 202 4.05 10.78 -1.05
N PHE A 203 2.75 10.55 -1.21
CA PHE A 203 2.05 10.60 -2.48
C PHE A 203 0.93 11.65 -2.44
N LEU A 204 0.69 12.38 -3.53
CA LEU A 204 -0.39 13.37 -3.68
C LEU A 204 -1.30 12.98 -4.87
N LEU A 205 -2.58 12.76 -4.61
CA LEU A 205 -3.64 12.79 -5.65
C LEU A 205 -4.39 14.09 -5.54
N GLY A 206 -4.24 14.98 -6.53
CA GLY A 206 -5.12 16.14 -6.68
C GLY A 206 -6.36 15.75 -7.47
N TYR A 207 -7.53 15.76 -6.82
CA TYR A 207 -8.82 15.45 -7.45
C TYR A 207 -9.45 16.73 -8.00
N LEU A 208 -10.00 16.74 -9.22
CA LEU A 208 -10.93 17.79 -9.66
C LEU A 208 -12.33 17.20 -9.90
N ILE A 209 -13.24 17.43 -8.96
CA ILE A 209 -14.66 17.46 -9.30
C ILE A 209 -14.89 18.87 -9.89
N GLY A 210 -14.98 18.95 -11.22
CA GLY A 210 -15.17 20.22 -11.91
C GLY A 210 -16.62 20.69 -11.88
N ASP A 211 -16.79 22.00 -11.69
CA ASP A 211 -18.00 22.75 -12.01
C ASP A 211 -18.11 22.86 -13.55
N ASP A 212 -19.30 22.64 -14.11
CA ASP A 212 -19.67 23.18 -15.44
C ASP A 212 -19.80 24.71 -15.37
#